data_AF-A0A1Y5SQH0-F1
#
_entry.id   AF-A0A1Y5SQH0-F1
#
_cell.length_a   1.000
_cell.length_b   1.000
_cell.length_c   1.000
_cell.angle_alpha   90.00
_cell.angle_beta   90.00
_cell.angle_gamma   90.00
#
_symmetry.space_group_name_H-M   'P 1'
#
loop_
_entity.id
_entity.type
_entity.pdbx_description
1 polymer ?
#
loop_
_entity_poly.entity_id
_entity_poly.type
_entity_poly.pdbx_seq_one_letter_code
_entity_poly.pdbx_strand_id
1 'polypeptide(L)' 'MTQRARLLDFDIPFFLPVWRRVAVVAVPVLWALFEFSTGALTWGLIFMGLGGIAGWKLLTADWDAVRAAAKAEDQGS' A
#
# COMPACT_ATOMS: atom_id res chain seq x y z
N MET A 1 -18.17 17.50 16.90
CA MET A 1 -18.22 16.06 16.58
C MET A 1 -18.55 15.90 15.10
N THR A 2 -17.56 16.05 14.22
CA THR A 2 -17.75 15.79 12.78
C THR A 2 -16.57 14.95 12.33
N GLN A 3 -16.64 13.66 12.65
CA GLN A 3 -15.71 12.68 12.12
C GLN A 3 -16.06 12.49 10.65
N ARG A 4 -15.37 13.22 9.78
CA ARG A 4 -15.44 13.02 8.34
C ARG A 4 -14.72 11.70 8.04
N ALA A 5 -15.48 10.63 7.80
CA ALA A 5 -14.92 9.39 7.30
C ALA A 5 -14.16 9.68 6.00
N ARG A 6 -12.83 9.51 6.02
CA ARG A 6 -12.02 9.58 4.81
C ARG A 6 -12.19 8.24 4.13
N LEU A 7 -12.80 8.25 2.95
CA LEU A 7 -13.13 7.04 2.17
C LEU A 7 -11.88 6.27 1.65
N LEU A 8 -10.67 6.63 2.10
CA LEU A 8 -9.38 6.04 1.79
C LEU A 8 -8.52 5.94 3.06
N ASP A 9 -9.08 5.41 4.15
CA ASP A 9 -8.34 5.16 5.39
C ASP A 9 -7.34 4.01 5.18
N PHE A 10 -6.11 4.37 4.81
CA PHE A 10 -4.92 3.50 4.90
C PHE A 10 -4.33 3.48 6.32
N ASP A 11 -4.96 4.19 7.26
CA ASP A 11 -4.66 4.23 8.70
C ASP A 11 -5.01 2.92 9.44
N ILE A 12 -5.16 1.82 8.72
CA ILE A 12 -5.25 0.50 9.35
C ILE A 12 -3.86 0.04 9.78
N PRO A 13 -3.68 -0.39 11.05
CA PRO A 13 -2.37 -0.80 11.58
C PRO A 13 -1.75 -1.99 10.84
N PHE A 14 -2.50 -2.59 9.92
CA PHE A 14 -2.04 -3.60 8.98
C PHE A 14 -0.80 -3.16 8.17
N PHE A 15 -0.65 -1.90 7.77
CA PHE A 15 0.47 -1.43 6.95
C PHE A 15 1.64 -0.80 7.73
N LEU A 16 1.61 -0.80 9.08
CA LEU A 16 2.77 -0.37 9.88
C LEU A 16 4.05 -1.17 9.58
N PRO A 17 4.01 -2.51 9.45
CA PRO A 17 5.21 -3.28 9.16
C PRO A 17 5.72 -2.97 7.75
N VAL A 18 6.96 -2.48 7.66
CA VAL A 18 7.59 -2.11 6.38
C VAL A 18 7.62 -3.29 5.40
N TRP A 19 7.78 -4.53 5.90
CA TRP A 19 7.76 -5.73 5.06
C TRP A 19 6.43 -5.93 4.32
N ARG A 20 5.29 -5.53 4.90
CA ARG A 20 3.98 -5.62 4.22
C ARG A 20 3.87 -4.61 3.09
N ARG A 21 4.46 -3.42 3.27
CA ARG A 21 4.56 -2.40 2.22
C ARG A 21 5.39 -2.91 1.05
N VAL A 22 6.53 -3.51 1.36
CA VAL A 22 7.42 -4.12 0.36
C VAL A 22 6.72 -5.28 -0.34
N ALA A 23 6.03 -6.17 0.38
CA ALA A 23 5.30 -7.29 -0.21
C ALA A 23 4.20 -6.83 -1.19
N VAL A 24 3.43 -5.80 -0.83
CA VAL A 24 2.37 -5.23 -1.68
C VAL A 24 2.91 -4.63 -2.98
N VAL A 25 4.14 -4.12 -2.98
CA VAL A 25 4.79 -3.61 -4.20
C VAL A 25 5.48 -4.72 -4.97
N ALA A 26 6.20 -5.59 -4.28
CA ALA A 26 7.02 -6.64 -4.88
C ALA A 26 6.17 -7.67 -5.63
N VAL A 27 5.03 -8.10 -5.08
CA VAL A 27 4.15 -9.10 -5.71
C VAL A 27 3.69 -8.68 -7.12
N PRO A 28 3.04 -7.51 -7.32
CA PRO A 28 2.61 -7.08 -8.65
C PRO A 28 3.79 -6.77 -9.59
N VAL A 29 4.93 -6.29 -9.08
CA VAL A 29 6.13 -6.05 -9.92
C VAL A 29 6.72 -7.38 -10.42
N LEU A 30 6.83 -8.39 -9.55
CA LEU A 30 7.25 -9.75 -9.92
C LEU A 30 6.28 -10.37 -10.93
N TRP A 31 4.98 -10.18 -10.72
CA TRP A 31 3.96 -10.66 -11.65
C TRP A 31 4.09 -9.97 -13.02
N ALA A 32 4.31 -8.66 -13.04
CA ALA A 32 4.53 -7.92 -14.28
C ALA A 32 5.75 -8.45 -15.06
N LEU A 33 6.86 -8.71 -14.39
CA LEU A 33 8.05 -9.31 -15.00
C LEU A 33 7.78 -10.71 -15.56
N PHE A 34 6.99 -11.51 -14.85
CA PHE A 34 6.54 -12.81 -15.33
C PHE A 34 5.69 -12.68 -16.60
N GLU A 35 4.71 -11.78 -16.63
CA GLU A 35 3.88 -11.55 -17.81
C GLU A 35 4.68 -11.00 -19.01
N PHE A 36 5.71 -10.20 -18.77
CA PHE A 36 6.63 -9.79 -19.84
C PHE A 36 7.42 -10.98 -20.40
N SER A 37 7.74 -11.98 -19.57
CA SER A 37 8.40 -13.21 -20.04
C SER A 37 7.47 -14.14 -20.83
N THR A 38 6.16 -14.11 -20.58
CA THR A 38 5.15 -14.89 -21.31
C THR A 38 4.64 -14.21 -22.58
N GLY A 39 5.05 -12.96 -22.83
CA GLY A 39 4.64 -12.15 -23.98
C GLY A 39 3.33 -11.37 -23.78
N ALA A 40 2.75 -11.39 -22.58
CA ALA A 40 1.52 -10.70 -22.24
C ALA A 40 1.77 -9.23 -21.85
N LEU A 41 2.24 -8.43 -22.82
CA LEU A 41 2.65 -7.03 -22.61
C LEU A 41 1.56 -6.17 -21.96
N THR A 42 0.31 -6.31 -22.38
CA THR A 42 -0.82 -5.55 -21.83
C THR A 42 -1.01 -5.81 -20.34
N TRP A 43 -0.96 -7.07 -19.92
CA TRP A 43 -1.12 -7.46 -18.53
C TRP A 43 0.10 -7.04 -17.69
N GLY A 44 1.31 -7.23 -18.23
CA GLY A 44 2.54 -6.77 -17.58
C GLY A 44 2.54 -5.27 -17.28
N LEU A 45 2.09 -4.43 -18.22
CA LEU A 45 1.98 -2.99 -18.02
C LEU A 45 0.96 -2.61 -16.94
N ILE A 46 -0.19 -3.30 -16.87
CA ILE A 46 -1.21 -3.07 -15.85
C ILE A 46 -0.65 -3.38 -14.45
N PHE A 47 -0.06 -4.57 -14.28
CA PHE A 47 0.52 -4.96 -12.99
C PHE A 47 1.72 -4.08 -12.60
N MET A 48 2.53 -3.66 -13.58
CA MET A 48 3.64 -2.76 -13.32
C MET A 48 3.16 -1.36 -12.91
N GLY A 49 2.11 -0.84 -13.56
CA GLY A 49 1.47 0.41 -13.19
C GLY A 49 0.85 0.35 -11.80
N LEU A 50 0.14 -0.74 -11.47
CA LEU A 50 -0.43 -0.95 -10.13
C LEU A 50 0.65 -1.03 -9.06
N GLY A 51 1.71 -1.81 -9.27
CA GLY A 51 2.85 -1.90 -8.36
C GLY A 51 3.55 -0.55 -8.16
N GLY A 52 3.73 0.21 -9.24
CA GLY A 52 4.32 1.55 -9.20
C GLY A 52 3.47 2.55 -8.42
N ILE A 53 2.15 2.60 -8.66
CA ILE A 53 1.23 3.48 -7.94
C ILE A 53 1.13 3.09 -6.46
N ALA A 54 1.05 1.79 -6.16
CA ALA A 54 1.05 1.30 -4.78
C ALA A 54 2.34 1.69 -4.05
N GLY A 55 3.49 1.52 -4.70
CA GLY A 55 4.79 1.94 -4.16
C GLY A 55 4.86 3.44 -3.93
N TRP A 56 4.41 4.26 -4.89
CA TRP A 56 4.40 5.71 -4.75
C TRP A 56 3.50 6.19 -3.61
N LYS A 57 2.30 5.62 -3.48
CA LYS A 57 1.40 5.92 -2.35
C LYS A 57 2.00 5.50 -1.01
N LEU A 58 2.60 4.31 -0.93
CA LEU A 58 3.24 3.81 0.28
C LEU A 58 4.49 4.64 0.66
N LEU A 59 5.19 5.22 -0.31
CA LEU A 59 6.34 6.08 -0.04
C LEU A 59 5.95 7.49 0.41
N THR A 60 4.83 8.02 -0.11
CA THR A 60 4.34 9.37 0.20
C THR A 60 3.38 9.44 1.38
N ALA A 61 2.92 8.29 1.89
CA ALA A 61 2.06 8.21 3.06
C ALA A 61 2.74 8.73 4.33
N ASP A 62 2.01 9.50 5.14
CA ASP A 62 2.46 9.98 6.44
C ASP A 62 2.35 8.87 7.49
N TRP A 63 3.42 8.09 7.60
CA TRP A 63 3.48 6.95 8.50
C TRP A 63 3.54 7.31 9.99
N ASP A 64 3.90 8.55 10.31
CA ASP A 64 3.95 9.01 11.71
C ASP A 64 2.54 9.37 12.21
N ALA A 65 1.70 9.95 11.34
CA ALA A 65 0.27 10.09 11.62
C ALA A 65 -0.41 8.72 11.84
N VAL A 66 -0.12 7.72 11.01
CA VAL A 66 -0.66 6.34 11.13
C VAL A 66 -0.25 5.69 12.46
N ARG A 67 1.01 5.86 12.88
CA ARG A 67 1.50 5.35 14.17
C ARG A 67 0.85 6.07 15.36
N ALA A 68 0.62 7.38 15.24
CA ALA A 68 -0.03 8.17 16.29
C ALA A 68 -1.49 7.74 16.49
N ALA A 69 -2.22 7.51 15.40
CA ALA A 69 -3.59 6.98 15.43
C ALA A 69 -3.64 5.58 16.08
N ALA A 70 -2.75 4.67 15.67
CA ALA A 70 -2.68 3.32 16.26
C ALA A 70 -2.38 3.33 17.77
N LYS A 71 -1.52 4.24 18.25
CA LYS A 71 -1.25 4.40 19.69
C LYS A 71 -2.42 4.98 20.48
N ALA A 72 -3.24 5.84 19.85
CA ALA A 72 -4.41 6.42 20.50
C ALA A 72 -5.54 5.39 20.71
N GLU A 73 -5.70 4.44 19.78
CA GLU A 73 -6.62 3.29 19.97
C GLU A 73 -6.18 2.38 21.12
N ASP A 74 -4.88 2.05 21.21
CA ASP A 74 -4.34 1.17 22.25
C ASP A 74 -4.43 1.78 23.66
N GLN A 75 -4.36 3.12 23.77
CA GLN A 75 -4.48 3.84 25.05
C GLN A 75 -5.93 4.12 25.49
N GLY A 76 -6.90 3.89 24.60
CA GLY A 76 -8.32 4.11 24.86
C GLY A 76 -9.11 2.87 25.31
N SER A 77 -8.45 1.71 25.41
CA SER A 77 -9.06 0.43 25.82
C SER A 77 -8.76 0.01 27.24
#